data_AF-A0A246WKR9-F1
#
_entry.id   AF-A0A246WKR9-F1
#
_cell.length_a   1.000
_cell.length_b   1.000
_cell.length_c   1.000
_cell.angle_alpha   90.00
_cell.angle_beta   90.00
_cell.angle_gamma   90.00
#
_symmetry.space_group_name_H-M   'P 1'
#
loop_
_entity.id
_entity.type
_entity.pdbx_description
1 polymer ?
#
loop_
_entity_poly.entity_id
_entity_poly.type
_entity_poly.pdbx_seq_one_letter_code
_entity_poly.pdbx_strand_id
1 'polypeptide(L)'
;MNDKTLPAPAAFRQDDTPGAEHAMLARHLAAAQRRCSDVIARQAREIAELRAQAMQMRAAIIARDSALAWAYEDRAALEAANPDLAPRVTLARKVRELNRKLQDLMREKMRPPMGAPLTPAAQARAEGEQMSDLEASVAAADLVICQTGCLSHGDYWRVQDHCKRTGKTCVMVEQAANFRVVRIHQDMRAHADNGAPALPRMPETPETPA
;
A
#
# COMPACT_ATOMS: atom_id res chain seq x y z
N MET A 1 -74.60 19.31 110.69
CA MET A 1 -75.07 20.47 109.89
C MET A 1 -73.89 21.43 109.73
N ASN A 2 -73.27 21.66 108.58
CA ASN A 2 -73.15 20.88 107.36
C ASN A 2 -71.74 21.19 106.84
N ASP A 3 -70.94 20.15 106.71
CA ASP A 3 -69.72 20.11 105.94
C ASP A 3 -70.09 20.35 104.46
N LYS A 4 -69.62 21.46 103.91
CA LYS A 4 -69.68 21.76 102.47
C LYS A 4 -68.31 22.24 102.04
N THR A 5 -67.39 21.29 102.00
CA THR A 5 -66.16 21.39 101.22
C THR A 5 -66.55 21.62 99.75
N LEU A 6 -66.38 22.84 99.25
CA LEU A 6 -66.57 23.19 97.84
C LEU A 6 -65.44 22.54 97.02
N PRO A 7 -65.74 21.86 95.89
CA PRO A 7 -64.69 21.30 95.04
C PRO A 7 -63.86 22.44 94.43
N ALA A 8 -62.54 22.30 94.53
CA ALA A 8 -61.58 23.21 93.91
C ALA A 8 -61.89 23.37 92.41
N PRO A 9 -61.84 24.59 91.86
CA PRO A 9 -62.16 24.83 90.46
C PRO A 9 -61.21 24.02 89.58
N ALA A 10 -61.80 23.29 88.63
CA ALA A 10 -61.08 22.51 87.63
C ALA A 10 -59.93 23.36 87.07
N ALA A 11 -58.71 22.87 87.27
CA ALA A 11 -57.48 23.50 86.79
C ALA A 11 -57.66 23.81 85.30
N PHE A 12 -57.76 25.09 84.99
CA PHE A 12 -57.64 25.57 83.62
C PHE A 12 -56.31 25.03 83.12
N ARG A 13 -56.32 24.18 82.09
CA ARG A 13 -55.10 23.57 81.55
C ARG A 13 -54.17 24.71 81.15
N GLN A 14 -53.11 24.90 81.92
CA GLN A 14 -52.22 26.06 81.87
C GLN A 14 -51.07 25.81 80.88
N ASP A 15 -51.36 25.15 79.75
CA ASP A 15 -50.31 24.61 78.88
C ASP A 15 -49.97 25.51 77.69
N ASP A 16 -50.71 26.59 77.43
CA ASP A 16 -50.45 27.49 76.30
C ASP A 16 -50.03 28.88 76.78
N THR A 17 -48.77 28.99 77.25
CA THR A 17 -48.15 30.32 77.34
C THR A 17 -47.74 30.73 75.92
N PRO A 18 -48.12 31.93 75.42
CA PRO A 18 -47.78 32.39 74.07
C PRO A 18 -46.29 32.25 73.72
N GLY A 19 -45.40 32.35 74.73
CA GLY A 19 -43.96 32.14 74.56
C GLY A 19 -43.57 30.71 74.17
N ALA A 20 -44.25 29.68 74.67
CA ALA A 20 -43.96 28.28 74.36
C ALA A 20 -44.31 27.93 72.91
N GLU A 21 -45.48 28.40 72.45
CA GLU A 21 -45.91 28.26 71.05
C GLU A 21 -44.97 29.00 70.09
N HIS A 22 -44.58 30.23 70.43
CA HIS A 22 -43.64 31.02 69.61
C HIS A 22 -42.28 30.32 69.50
N ALA A 23 -41.79 29.74 70.60
CA ALA A 23 -40.55 28.97 70.58
C ALA A 23 -40.66 27.69 69.72
N MET A 24 -41.82 27.02 69.73
CA MET A 24 -42.08 25.85 68.88
C MET A 24 -42.09 26.24 67.40
N LEU A 25 -42.82 27.29 67.04
CA LEU A 25 -42.89 27.81 65.67
C LEU A 25 -41.50 28.26 65.17
N ALA A 26 -40.71 28.94 66.03
CA ALA A 26 -39.35 29.33 65.69
C ALA A 26 -38.46 28.12 65.38
N ARG A 27 -38.58 27.02 66.14
CA ARG A 27 -37.85 25.77 65.86
C ARG A 27 -38.28 25.14 64.53
N HIS A 28 -39.60 25.11 64.25
CA HIS A 28 -40.11 24.57 62.99
C HIS A 28 -39.65 25.40 61.78
N LEU A 29 -39.70 26.73 61.88
CA LEU A 29 -39.19 27.63 60.85
C LEU A 29 -37.69 27.42 60.63
N ALA A 30 -36.90 27.38 61.69
CA ALA A 30 -35.46 27.14 61.58
C ALA A 30 -35.15 25.77 60.96
N ALA A 31 -35.92 24.73 61.29
CA ALA A 31 -35.77 23.41 60.67
C ALA A 31 -36.15 23.43 59.18
N ALA A 32 -37.22 24.13 58.80
CA ALA A 32 -37.60 24.30 57.40
C ALA A 32 -36.56 25.12 56.63
N GLN A 33 -36.07 26.21 57.20
CA GLN A 33 -34.99 27.03 56.63
C GLN A 33 -33.74 26.22 56.38
N ARG A 34 -33.27 25.43 57.36
CA ARG A 34 -32.10 24.55 57.17
C ARG A 34 -32.32 23.57 56.01
N ARG A 35 -33.46 22.87 55.96
CA ARG A 35 -33.77 21.95 54.86
C ARG A 35 -33.77 22.66 53.50
N CYS A 36 -34.37 23.84 53.42
CA CYS A 36 -34.36 24.63 52.18
C CYS A 36 -32.95 25.06 51.79
N SER A 37 -32.16 25.55 52.73
CA SER A 37 -30.75 25.91 52.50
C SER A 37 -29.91 24.72 52.03
N ASP A 38 -30.11 23.54 52.61
CA ASP A 38 -29.40 22.31 52.22
C ASP A 38 -29.76 21.87 50.80
N VAL A 39 -31.04 21.95 50.43
CA VAL A 39 -31.50 21.64 49.07
C VAL A 39 -30.92 22.63 48.07
N ILE A 40 -30.99 23.94 48.35
CA ILE A 40 -30.43 24.98 47.48
C ILE A 40 -28.92 24.79 47.30
N ALA A 41 -28.19 24.53 48.39
CA ALA A 41 -26.75 24.32 48.33
C ALA A 41 -26.39 23.07 47.51
N ARG A 42 -27.16 21.98 47.63
CA ARG A 42 -26.98 20.77 46.83
C ARG A 42 -27.26 21.01 45.36
N GLN A 43 -28.38 21.66 45.04
CA GLN A 43 -28.73 21.99 43.65
C GLN A 43 -27.71 22.95 43.01
N ALA A 44 -27.20 23.93 43.76
CA ALA A 44 -26.17 24.83 43.27
C ALA A 44 -24.89 24.08 42.89
N ARG A 45 -24.49 23.06 43.67
CA ARG A 45 -23.34 22.19 43.33
C ARG A 45 -23.59 21.37 42.08
N GLU A 46 -24.77 20.75 41.97
CA GLU A 46 -25.14 19.96 40.79
C GLU A 46 -25.19 20.82 39.52
N ILE A 47 -25.76 22.02 39.59
CA ILE A 47 -25.77 22.97 38.46
C ILE A 47 -24.35 23.37 38.08
N ALA A 48 -23.46 23.63 39.04
CA ALA A 48 -22.07 23.98 38.77
C ALA A 48 -21.34 22.83 38.07
N GLU A 49 -21.55 21.60 38.51
CA GLU A 49 -20.96 20.40 37.91
C GLU A 49 -21.46 20.18 36.48
N LEU A 50 -22.78 20.19 36.26
CA LEU A 50 -23.36 20.02 34.92
C LEU A 50 -22.93 21.13 33.96
N ARG A 51 -22.80 22.38 34.44
CA ARG A 51 -22.27 23.49 33.63
C ARG A 51 -20.81 23.27 33.25
N ALA A 52 -19.98 22.77 34.18
CA ALA A 52 -18.60 22.43 33.89
C ALA A 52 -18.50 21.31 32.85
N GLN A 53 -19.30 20.25 32.98
CA GLN A 53 -19.37 19.16 32.01
C GLN A 53 -19.82 19.65 30.63
N ALA A 54 -20.86 20.50 30.56
CA ALA A 54 -21.32 21.09 29.30
C ALA A 54 -20.24 21.96 28.65
N MET A 55 -19.49 22.75 29.42
CA MET A 55 -18.37 23.55 28.92
C MET A 55 -17.24 22.66 28.38
N GLN A 56 -16.90 21.58 29.10
CA GLN A 56 -15.88 20.62 28.68
C GLN A 56 -16.26 19.91 27.37
N MET A 57 -17.50 19.41 27.26
CA MET A 57 -17.99 18.77 26.03
C MET A 57 -17.99 19.75 24.86
N ARG A 58 -18.41 21.00 25.09
CA ARG A 58 -18.40 22.03 24.05
C ARG A 58 -16.97 22.33 23.58
N ALA A 59 -16.01 22.44 24.50
CA ALA A 59 -14.60 22.63 24.16
C ALA A 59 -14.04 21.44 23.36
N ALA A 60 -14.39 20.20 23.74
CA ALA A 60 -13.96 19.00 23.02
C ALA A 60 -14.49 18.94 21.58
N ILE A 61 -15.75 19.35 21.37
CA ILE A 61 -16.34 19.46 20.02
C ILE A 61 -15.59 20.52 19.21
N ILE A 62 -15.40 21.72 19.75
CA ILE A 62 -14.68 22.80 19.06
C ILE A 62 -13.27 22.36 18.66
N ALA A 63 -12.54 21.68 19.56
CA ALA A 63 -11.21 21.17 19.28
C ALA A 63 -11.21 20.14 18.14
N ARG A 64 -12.17 19.20 18.16
CA ARG A 64 -12.32 18.18 17.10
C ARG A 64 -12.70 18.81 15.76
N ASP A 65 -13.64 19.73 15.74
CA ASP A 65 -14.11 20.37 14.51
C ASP A 65 -13.02 21.26 13.90
N SER A 66 -12.24 21.93 14.75
CA SER A 66 -11.06 22.69 14.30
C SER A 66 -10.04 21.75 13.68
N ALA A 67 -9.68 20.64 14.34
CA ALA A 67 -8.74 19.67 13.78
C ALA A 67 -9.22 19.07 12.45
N LEU A 68 -10.53 18.79 12.32
CA LEU A 68 -11.14 18.32 11.09
C LEU A 68 -11.04 19.37 9.97
N ALA A 69 -11.32 20.64 10.28
CA ALA A 69 -11.21 21.74 9.31
C ALA A 69 -9.79 21.85 8.76
N TRP A 70 -8.78 21.82 9.65
CA TRP A 70 -7.37 21.85 9.25
C TRP A 70 -7.00 20.64 8.38
N ALA A 71 -7.45 19.43 8.74
CA ALA A 71 -7.20 18.24 7.94
C ALA A 71 -7.85 18.31 6.55
N TYR A 72 -9.02 18.95 6.41
CA TYR A 72 -9.63 19.17 5.11
C TYR A 72 -8.87 20.19 4.28
N GLU A 73 -8.38 21.27 4.88
CA GLU A 73 -7.53 22.26 4.21
C GLU A 73 -6.23 21.63 3.73
N ASP A 74 -5.55 20.85 4.57
CA ASP A 74 -4.34 20.12 4.21
C ASP A 74 -4.58 19.15 3.05
N ARG A 75 -5.68 18.39 3.10
CA ARG A 75 -6.06 17.48 2.01
C ARG A 75 -6.32 18.25 0.72
N ALA A 76 -7.07 19.35 0.78
CA ALA A 76 -7.35 20.18 -0.38
C ALA A 76 -6.06 20.79 -0.96
N ALA A 77 -5.12 21.20 -0.12
CA ALA A 77 -3.80 21.69 -0.54
C ALA A 77 -2.98 20.59 -1.23
N LEU A 78 -2.98 19.36 -0.70
CA LEU A 78 -2.31 18.22 -1.33
C LEU A 78 -2.96 17.82 -2.67
N GLU A 79 -4.29 17.82 -2.76
CA GLU A 79 -5.03 17.56 -3.99
C GLU A 79 -4.76 18.64 -5.05
N ALA A 80 -4.73 19.92 -4.65
CA ALA A 80 -4.40 21.04 -5.54
C ALA A 80 -2.94 20.99 -6.01
N ALA A 81 -2.01 20.56 -5.15
CA ALA A 81 -0.61 20.35 -5.52
C ALA A 81 -0.41 19.14 -6.46
N ASN A 82 -1.34 18.17 -6.44
CA ASN A 82 -1.26 16.92 -7.20
C ASN A 82 -2.55 16.61 -7.99
N PRO A 83 -2.99 17.49 -8.91
CA PRO A 83 -4.29 17.38 -9.57
C PRO A 83 -4.41 16.14 -10.47
N ASP A 84 -3.29 15.58 -10.94
CA ASP A 84 -3.24 14.44 -11.84
C ASP A 84 -2.94 13.10 -11.14
N LEU A 85 -2.96 13.07 -9.81
CA LEU A 85 -2.69 11.85 -9.04
C LEU A 85 -3.72 10.75 -9.33
N ALA A 86 -5.01 11.07 -9.37
CA ALA A 86 -6.08 10.11 -9.65
C ALA A 86 -5.96 9.44 -11.05
N PRO A 87 -5.76 10.19 -12.15
CA PRO A 87 -5.49 9.57 -13.45
C PRO A 87 -4.17 8.80 -13.46
N ARG A 88 -3.10 9.28 -12.81
CA ARG A 88 -1.82 8.54 -12.70
C ARG A 88 -1.99 7.19 -11.99
N VAL A 89 -2.78 7.11 -10.92
CA VAL A 89 -3.09 5.86 -10.22
C VAL A 89 -3.89 4.90 -11.11
N THR A 90 -4.85 5.43 -11.85
CA THR A 90 -5.66 4.64 -12.80
C THR A 90 -4.81 4.09 -13.94
N LEU A 91 -3.96 4.94 -14.52
CA LEU A 91 -3.01 4.55 -15.55
C LEU A 91 -2.04 3.49 -15.03
N ALA A 92 -1.47 3.67 -13.84
CA ALA A 92 -0.57 2.69 -13.24
C ALA A 92 -1.24 1.32 -13.05
N ARG A 93 -2.54 1.30 -12.69
CA ARG A 93 -3.32 0.05 -12.65
C ARG A 93 -3.48 -0.57 -14.03
N LYS A 94 -3.77 0.23 -15.06
CA LYS A 94 -3.93 -0.25 -16.43
C LYS A 94 -2.63 -0.78 -17.03
N VAL A 95 -1.51 -0.10 -16.77
CA VAL A 95 -0.17 -0.55 -17.17
C VAL A 95 0.14 -1.90 -16.54
N ARG A 96 -0.13 -2.08 -15.24
CA ARG A 96 0.03 -3.40 -14.58
C ARG A 96 -0.84 -4.47 -15.21
N GLU A 97 -2.10 -4.16 -15.53
CA GLU A 97 -3.01 -5.10 -16.20
C GLU A 97 -2.51 -5.50 -17.59
N LEU A 98 -2.07 -4.54 -18.39
CA LEU A 98 -1.62 -4.77 -19.75
C LEU A 98 -0.30 -5.56 -19.77
N ASN A 99 0.62 -5.25 -18.85
CA ASN A 99 1.87 -5.98 -18.73
C ASN A 99 1.62 -7.46 -18.36
N ARG A 100 0.65 -7.73 -17.47
CA ARG A 100 0.23 -9.11 -17.18
C ARG A 100 -0.30 -9.82 -18.43
N LYS A 101 -1.18 -9.17 -19.20
CA LYS A 101 -1.72 -9.74 -20.46
C LYS A 101 -0.61 -10.01 -21.47
N LEU A 102 0.37 -9.11 -21.59
CA LEU A 102 1.52 -9.29 -22.45
C LEU A 102 2.34 -10.51 -22.03
N GLN A 103 2.61 -10.67 -20.74
CA GLN A 103 3.29 -11.86 -20.21
C GLN A 103 2.51 -13.15 -20.48
N ASP A 104 1.18 -13.14 -20.32
CA ASP A 104 0.33 -14.30 -20.59
C ASP A 104 0.36 -14.68 -22.07
N LEU A 105 0.24 -13.71 -22.98
CA LEU A 105 0.33 -13.92 -24.42
C LEU A 105 1.72 -14.39 -24.85
N MET A 106 2.79 -13.82 -24.29
CA MET A 106 4.15 -14.29 -24.53
C MET A 106 4.31 -15.75 -24.11
N ARG A 107 3.74 -16.13 -22.96
CA ARG A 107 3.75 -17.51 -22.48
C ARG A 107 2.94 -18.45 -23.38
N GLU A 108 1.79 -18.00 -23.88
CA GLU A 108 0.96 -18.75 -24.81
C GLU A 108 1.66 -18.97 -26.15
N LYS A 109 2.26 -17.91 -26.72
CA LYS A 109 3.01 -17.98 -27.99
C LYS A 109 4.31 -18.78 -27.89
N MET A 110 4.97 -18.76 -26.73
CA MET A 110 6.14 -19.60 -26.45
C MET A 110 5.77 -21.01 -25.98
N ARG A 111 4.49 -21.37 -25.87
CA ARG A 111 4.09 -22.74 -25.56
C ARG A 111 4.43 -23.63 -26.75
N PRO A 112 5.28 -24.66 -26.58
CA PRO A 112 5.55 -25.60 -27.65
C PRO A 112 4.24 -26.25 -28.10
N PRO A 113 4.02 -26.46 -29.42
CA PRO A 113 2.93 -27.30 -29.88
C PRO A 113 3.14 -28.70 -29.27
N MET A 114 2.35 -29.03 -28.26
CA MET A 114 2.37 -30.34 -27.63
C MET A 114 1.86 -31.37 -28.63
N GLY A 115 2.76 -32.20 -29.16
CA GLY A 115 2.41 -33.52 -29.68
C GLY A 115 2.05 -33.63 -31.16
N ALA A 116 2.84 -33.05 -32.07
CA ALA A 116 2.93 -33.66 -33.40
C ALA A 116 3.83 -34.91 -33.28
N PRO A 117 3.37 -36.11 -33.67
CA PRO A 117 4.23 -37.30 -33.68
C PRO A 117 5.32 -37.08 -34.72
N LEU A 118 6.49 -36.66 -34.27
CA LEU A 118 7.70 -36.65 -35.09
C LEU A 118 8.13 -38.10 -35.28
N THR A 119 8.49 -38.48 -36.50
CA THR A 119 9.10 -39.78 -36.77
C THR A 119 10.45 -39.87 -36.03
N PRO A 120 10.95 -41.06 -35.64
CA PRO A 120 12.22 -41.18 -34.91
C PRO A 120 13.41 -40.49 -35.61
N ALA A 121 13.41 -40.46 -36.95
CA ALA A 121 14.41 -39.73 -37.74
C ALA A 121 14.23 -38.20 -37.74
N ALA A 122 12.99 -37.71 -37.64
CA ALA A 122 12.70 -36.30 -37.45
C ALA A 122 12.94 -35.85 -36.00
N GLN A 123 12.73 -36.74 -35.03
CA GLN A 123 13.09 -36.54 -33.62
C GLN A 123 14.60 -36.41 -33.47
N ALA A 124 15.40 -37.35 -34.00
CA ALA A 124 16.86 -37.27 -33.90
C ALA A 124 17.44 -36.01 -34.55
N ARG A 125 16.87 -35.55 -35.69
CA ARG A 125 17.27 -34.28 -36.33
C ARG A 125 16.84 -33.07 -35.51
N ALA A 126 15.60 -33.04 -35.04
CA ALA A 126 15.07 -31.95 -34.21
C ALA A 126 15.77 -31.89 -32.84
N GLU A 127 16.19 -33.02 -32.27
CA GLU A 127 16.98 -33.10 -31.05
C GLU A 127 18.40 -32.56 -31.28
N GLY A 128 19.02 -32.86 -32.43
CA GLY A 128 20.30 -32.26 -32.81
C GLY A 128 20.21 -30.74 -33.01
N GLU A 129 19.13 -30.26 -33.63
CA GLU A 129 18.88 -28.83 -33.87
C GLU A 129 18.52 -28.11 -32.57
N GLN A 130 17.71 -28.71 -31.70
CA GLN A 130 17.42 -28.21 -30.34
C GLN A 130 18.67 -28.20 -29.45
N MET A 131 19.55 -29.19 -29.57
CA MET A 131 20.84 -29.20 -28.86
C MET A 131 21.73 -28.06 -29.34
N SER A 132 21.80 -27.84 -30.66
CA SER A 132 22.53 -26.70 -31.25
C SER A 132 21.95 -25.34 -30.81
N ASP A 133 20.62 -25.19 -30.81
CA ASP A 133 19.96 -23.96 -30.35
C ASP A 133 20.16 -23.73 -28.84
N LEU A 134 20.16 -24.80 -28.04
CA LEU A 134 20.46 -24.74 -26.62
C LEU A 134 21.92 -24.35 -26.39
N GLU A 135 22.87 -24.94 -27.12
CA GLU A 135 24.29 -24.56 -27.08
C GLU A 135 24.49 -23.09 -27.49
N ALA A 136 23.78 -22.61 -28.51
CA ALA A 136 23.80 -21.21 -28.94
C ALA A 136 23.21 -20.26 -27.89
N SER A 137 22.11 -20.67 -27.23
CA SER A 137 21.48 -19.93 -26.13
C SER A 137 22.38 -19.87 -24.89
N VAL A 138 23.01 -20.98 -24.52
CA VAL A 138 23.99 -21.05 -23.43
C VAL A 138 25.20 -20.15 -23.73
N ALA A 139 25.72 -20.18 -24.96
CA ALA A 139 26.80 -19.29 -25.37
C ALA A 139 26.40 -17.80 -25.34
N ALA A 140 25.15 -17.47 -25.66
CA ALA A 140 24.62 -16.10 -25.56
C ALA A 140 24.45 -15.67 -24.10
N ALA A 141 23.98 -16.56 -23.22
CA ALA A 141 23.87 -16.30 -21.79
C ALA A 141 25.25 -16.08 -21.15
N ASP A 142 26.24 -16.93 -21.47
CA ASP A 142 27.64 -16.77 -21.04
C ASP A 142 28.19 -15.37 -21.39
N LEU A 143 27.82 -14.83 -22.56
CA LEU A 143 28.26 -13.51 -23.02
C LEU A 143 27.64 -12.36 -22.21
N VAL A 144 26.33 -12.43 -21.91
CA VAL A 144 25.64 -11.42 -21.08
C VAL A 144 26.11 -11.48 -19.63
N ILE A 145 26.31 -12.69 -19.11
CA ILE A 145 26.86 -12.93 -17.77
C ILE A 145 28.29 -12.37 -17.67
N CYS A 146 29.11 -12.58 -18.70
CA CYS A 146 30.47 -12.02 -18.78
C CYS A 146 30.47 -10.49 -18.84
N GLN A 147 29.62 -9.88 -19.67
CA GLN A 147 29.49 -8.43 -19.79
C GLN A 147 29.06 -7.77 -18.48
N THR A 148 28.02 -8.32 -17.83
CA THR A 148 27.49 -7.78 -16.57
C THR A 148 28.48 -7.97 -15.41
N GLY A 149 29.21 -9.09 -15.38
CA GLY A 149 30.27 -9.35 -14.39
C GLY A 149 31.51 -8.48 -14.52
N CYS A 150 31.79 -7.92 -15.70
CA CYS A 150 32.87 -6.95 -15.91
C CYS A 150 32.46 -5.52 -15.51
N LEU A 151 31.17 -5.16 -15.64
CA LEU A 151 30.64 -3.82 -15.34
C LEU A 151 30.26 -3.63 -13.87
N SER A 152 29.89 -4.70 -13.17
CA SER A 152 29.57 -4.66 -11.74
C SER A 152 30.84 -4.96 -10.94
N HIS A 153 31.46 -3.91 -10.40
CA HIS A 153 32.67 -3.92 -9.56
C HIS A 153 32.97 -5.26 -8.89
N GLY A 154 33.85 -6.06 -9.51
CA GLY A 154 34.80 -7.03 -8.94
C GLY A 154 34.29 -8.27 -8.18
N ASP A 155 33.17 -8.19 -7.46
CA ASP A 155 33.03 -8.96 -6.23
C ASP A 155 31.83 -9.93 -6.17
N TYR A 156 30.76 -9.77 -6.98
CA TYR A 156 29.55 -10.59 -6.80
C TYR A 156 29.50 -11.88 -7.65
N TRP A 157 29.94 -11.87 -8.90
CA TRP A 157 29.86 -13.08 -9.76
C TRP A 157 31.00 -14.08 -9.51
N ARG A 158 32.05 -13.65 -8.78
CA ARG A 158 33.19 -14.49 -8.42
C ARG A 158 32.97 -15.18 -7.06
N VAL A 159 32.30 -16.31 -7.11
CA VAL A 159 32.75 -17.49 -6.32
C VAL A 159 33.76 -18.30 -7.16
N GLN A 160 34.68 -17.56 -7.83
CA GLN A 160 35.87 -18.02 -8.57
C GLN A 160 35.71 -18.35 -10.06
N ASP A 161 35.80 -17.30 -10.89
CA ASP A 161 36.60 -17.34 -12.14
C ASP A 161 36.12 -18.28 -13.27
N HIS A 162 34.82 -18.28 -13.60
CA HIS A 162 34.23 -19.15 -14.64
C HIS A 162 35.00 -19.14 -15.97
N CYS A 163 35.33 -17.98 -16.54
CA CYS A 163 36.10 -17.89 -17.80
C CYS A 163 37.53 -18.47 -17.67
N LYS A 164 38.16 -18.31 -16.51
CA LYS A 164 39.50 -18.85 -16.22
C LYS A 164 39.46 -20.37 -15.98
N ARG A 165 38.39 -20.90 -15.38
CA ARG A 165 38.19 -22.36 -15.14
C ARG A 165 37.72 -23.11 -16.38
N THR A 166 37.02 -22.45 -17.30
CA THR A 166 36.54 -23.04 -18.57
C THR A 166 37.51 -22.83 -19.74
N GLY A 167 38.58 -22.05 -19.55
CA GLY A 167 39.60 -21.80 -20.57
C GLY A 167 39.12 -20.94 -21.75
N LYS A 168 37.96 -20.28 -21.64
CA LYS A 168 37.41 -19.42 -22.70
C LYS A 168 38.05 -18.02 -22.62
N THR A 169 38.57 -17.51 -23.74
CA THR A 169 39.22 -16.20 -23.83
C THR A 169 38.26 -15.06 -23.49
N CYS A 170 38.61 -14.25 -22.49
CA CYS A 170 37.83 -13.07 -22.09
C CYS A 170 38.16 -11.89 -23.02
N VAL A 171 37.20 -11.44 -23.82
CA VAL A 171 37.34 -10.24 -24.67
C VAL A 171 36.36 -9.17 -24.18
N MET A 172 36.89 -8.05 -23.70
CA MET A 172 36.09 -6.87 -23.38
C MET A 172 35.67 -6.18 -24.69
N VAL A 173 34.37 -5.91 -24.84
CA VAL A 173 33.84 -5.26 -26.04
C VAL A 173 33.08 -4.01 -25.60
N GLU A 174 33.59 -2.85 -25.97
CA GLU A 174 33.01 -1.56 -25.56
C GLU A 174 31.59 -1.32 -26.11
N GLN A 175 31.20 -1.97 -27.22
CA GLN A 175 29.87 -1.81 -27.82
C GLN A 175 29.29 -3.13 -28.35
N ALA A 176 28.09 -3.50 -27.89
CA ALA A 176 27.38 -4.72 -28.30
C ALA A 176 27.06 -4.79 -29.81
N ALA A 177 26.95 -3.63 -30.48
CA ALA A 177 26.68 -3.54 -31.93
C ALA A 177 27.83 -4.10 -32.79
N ASN A 178 29.07 -3.99 -32.32
CA ASN A 178 30.25 -4.45 -33.07
C ASN A 178 30.31 -5.99 -33.14
N PHE A 179 29.66 -6.70 -32.22
CA PHE A 179 29.62 -8.17 -32.22
C PHE A 179 28.66 -8.76 -33.26
N ARG A 180 27.56 -8.07 -33.57
CA ARG A 180 26.65 -8.50 -34.65
C ARG A 180 27.36 -8.49 -36.00
N VAL A 181 28.25 -7.52 -36.23
CA VAL A 181 29.00 -7.36 -37.48
C VAL A 181 30.13 -8.40 -37.61
N VAL A 182 30.83 -8.73 -36.52
CA VAL A 182 31.92 -9.73 -36.55
C VAL A 182 31.39 -11.15 -36.76
N ARG A 183 30.23 -11.50 -36.19
CA ARG A 183 29.62 -12.83 -36.36
C ARG A 183 29.19 -13.09 -37.80
N ILE A 184 28.57 -12.09 -38.47
CA ILE A 184 28.22 -12.17 -39.90
C ILE A 184 29.45 -12.45 -40.76
N HIS A 185 30.61 -11.89 -40.42
CA HIS A 185 31.85 -12.15 -41.15
C HIS A 185 32.46 -13.52 -40.88
N GLN A 186 32.31 -14.08 -39.67
CA GLN A 186 32.77 -15.43 -39.36
C GLN A 186 31.87 -16.49 -40.00
N ASP A 187 30.56 -16.28 -39.99
CA ASP A 187 29.59 -17.12 -40.68
C ASP A 187 29.78 -17.05 -42.21
N MET A 188 30.02 -15.85 -42.77
CA MET A 188 30.37 -15.70 -44.19
C MET A 188 31.70 -16.36 -44.57
N ARG A 189 32.71 -16.34 -43.70
CA ARG A 189 34.01 -17.02 -43.94
C ARG A 189 33.87 -18.54 -43.85
N ALA A 190 33.10 -19.05 -42.89
CA ALA A 190 32.80 -20.48 -42.76
C ALA A 190 32.00 -21.04 -43.97
N HIS A 191 31.19 -20.18 -44.62
CA HIS A 191 30.52 -20.51 -45.88
C HIS A 191 31.42 -20.38 -47.12
N ALA A 192 32.48 -19.55 -47.08
CA ALA A 192 33.44 -19.41 -48.17
C ALA A 192 34.46 -20.56 -48.22
N ASP A 193 34.85 -21.09 -47.06
CA ASP A 193 35.83 -22.19 -46.95
C ASP A 193 35.21 -23.59 -47.23
N ASN A 194 33.88 -23.70 -47.26
CA ASN A 194 33.14 -24.92 -47.59
C ASN A 194 32.44 -24.81 -48.96
N GLY A 195 33.22 -24.74 -50.04
CA GLY A 195 32.80 -25.02 -51.43
C GLY A 195 31.52 -24.32 -51.92
N ALA A 196 31.68 -23.24 -52.69
CA ALA A 196 30.58 -22.49 -53.31
C ALA A 196 29.61 -23.40 -54.10
N PRO A 197 28.28 -23.34 -53.85
CA PRO A 197 27.32 -23.84 -54.81
C PRO A 197 27.26 -22.91 -56.03
N ALA A 198 27.29 -23.50 -57.23
CA ALA A 198 27.22 -22.78 -58.48
C ALA A 198 25.96 -21.90 -58.56
N LEU A 199 26.14 -20.60 -58.77
CA LEU A 199 25.05 -19.69 -59.08
C LEU A 199 24.42 -20.07 -60.44
N PRO A 200 23.08 -20.10 -60.56
CA PRO A 200 22.43 -20.28 -61.85
C PRO A 200 22.71 -19.09 -62.77
N ARG A 201 23.17 -19.38 -63.98
CA ARG A 201 23.42 -18.42 -65.06
C ARG A 201 22.09 -17.78 -65.49
N MET A 202 21.95 -16.47 -65.28
CA MET A 202 20.79 -15.70 -65.76
C MET A 202 20.82 -15.57 -67.29
N PRO A 203 19.68 -15.58 -68.00
CA PRO A 203 19.62 -15.36 -69.43
C PRO A 203 19.92 -13.89 -69.77
N GLU A 204 20.79 -13.70 -70.75
CA GLU A 204 21.18 -12.42 -71.31
C GLU A 204 19.99 -11.79 -72.08
N THR A 205 19.60 -10.56 -71.72
CA THR A 205 18.60 -9.79 -72.47
C THR A 205 19.28 -9.07 -73.64
N PRO A 206 18.68 -9.04 -74.84
CA PRO A 206 19.27 -8.38 -76.00
C PRO A 206 19.22 -6.85 -75.85
N GLU A 207 20.39 -6.23 -76.03
CA GLU A 207 20.54 -4.79 -76.21
C GLU A 207 19.81 -4.34 -77.48
N THR A 208 19.13 -3.20 -77.45
CA THR A 208 18.81 -2.46 -78.67
C THR A 208 18.92 -0.95 -78.40
N PRO A 209 19.51 -0.17 -79.33
CA PRO A 209 20.14 1.09 -79.02
C PRO A 209 19.33 2.32 -79.49
N ALA A 210 19.79 3.48 -78.99
CA ALA A 210 19.56 4.87 -79.41
C ALA A 210 18.13 5.44 -79.26
#